data_AF-A0AA38T703-F1
#
_entry.id   AF-A0AA38T703-F1
#
_cell.length_a   1.000
_cell.length_b   1.000
_cell.length_c   1.000
_cell.angle_alpha   90.00
_cell.angle_beta   90.00
_cell.angle_gamma   90.00
#
_symmetry.space_group_name_H-M   'P 1'
#
loop_
_entity.id
_entity.type
_entity.pdbx_description
1 polymer ?
#
loop_
_entity_poly.entity_id
_entity_poly.type
_entity_poly.pdbx_seq_one_letter_code
_entity_poly.pdbx_strand_id
1 'polypeptide(L)'
;MNDSDVSKQIEQMVRFIHQEAEEKANEISVSAEEEFNIEKLQLVEAEKKKIRQEYERKQKQVEVRKKIEYSMQLNASRIKVLQAQDDLVSAMRETASKNLLNVSHYKSRHLHNYEGLLRALIIQSLLRLKEPSVLLRCRKEDLHMVESVLESAKEKYAGKGHVHAPEIVIDDIHLPPAPSHDDPHALSWYTSVFLYIYIYVYRVGQVQEKISKKWKTEEHPHIPFIWTSCNRV
;
A
#
# COMPACT_ATOMS: atom_id res chain seq x y z
N MET A 1 27.99 111.64 37.14
CA MET A 1 27.18 110.52 36.60
C MET A 1 26.03 110.28 37.55
N ASN A 2 24.81 110.11 37.04
CA ASN A 2 23.59 110.08 37.84
C ASN A 2 23.25 108.62 38.21
N ASP A 3 23.09 108.34 39.50
CA ASP A 3 22.94 106.98 40.04
C ASP A 3 21.68 106.24 39.52
N SER A 4 20.67 107.02 39.11
CA SER A 4 19.46 106.55 38.43
C SER A 4 19.73 105.85 37.11
N ASP A 5 20.71 106.33 36.34
CA ASP A 5 20.97 105.82 34.99
C ASP A 5 21.77 104.52 35.03
N VAL A 6 22.61 104.35 36.05
CA VAL A 6 23.31 103.08 36.34
C VAL A 6 22.30 101.99 36.73
N SER A 7 21.33 102.31 37.59
CA SER A 7 20.28 101.35 37.98
C SER A 7 19.43 100.90 36.78
N LYS A 8 19.06 101.81 35.87
CA LYS A 8 18.32 101.46 34.64
C LYS A 8 19.10 100.52 33.72
N GLN A 9 20.41 100.74 33.61
CA GLN A 9 21.28 99.92 32.76
C GLN A 9 21.44 98.50 33.33
N ILE A 10 21.53 98.38 34.66
CA ILE A 10 21.55 97.10 35.37
C ILE A 10 20.21 96.36 35.18
N GLU A 11 19.06 97.03 35.32
CA GLU A 11 17.75 96.42 35.05
C GLU A 11 17.63 95.89 33.61
N GLN A 12 18.14 96.65 32.64
CA GLN A 12 18.12 96.24 31.24
C GLN A 12 18.99 95.01 31.00
N MET A 13 20.16 94.93 31.64
CA MET A 13 21.00 93.72 31.62
C MET A 13 20.30 92.53 32.28
N VAL A 14 19.63 92.72 33.42
CA VAL A 14 18.89 91.64 34.10
C VAL A 14 17.75 91.11 33.22
N ARG A 15 17.01 91.99 32.54
CA ARG A 15 15.97 91.57 31.59
C ARG A 15 16.53 90.81 30.40
N PHE A 16 17.67 91.24 29.86
CA PHE A 16 18.36 90.53 28.79
C PHE A 16 18.76 89.12 29.21
N ILE A 17 19.37 88.97 30.39
CA ILE A 17 19.77 87.65 30.92
C ILE A 17 18.54 86.76 31.12
N HIS A 18 17.43 87.31 31.61
CA HIS A 18 16.19 86.54 31.75
C HIS A 18 15.63 86.08 30.40
N GLN A 19 15.60 86.97 29.40
CA GLN A 19 15.10 86.62 28.08
C GLN A 19 15.99 85.58 27.38
N GLU A 20 17.31 85.72 27.49
CA GLU A 20 18.26 84.74 26.95
C GLU A 20 18.10 83.36 27.61
N ALA A 21 17.91 83.33 28.94
CA ALA A 21 17.64 82.09 29.66
C ALA A 21 16.29 81.45 29.25
N GLU A 22 15.26 82.26 29.01
CA GLU A 22 13.94 81.80 28.58
C GLU A 22 13.97 81.27 27.14
N GLU A 23 14.63 81.96 26.21
CA GLU A 23 14.86 81.50 24.85
C GLU A 23 15.65 80.19 24.84
N LYS A 24 16.70 80.07 25.67
CA LYS A 24 17.48 78.82 25.77
C LYS A 24 16.65 77.68 26.37
N ALA A 25 15.82 77.94 27.38
CA ALA A 25 14.93 76.94 27.95
C ALA A 25 13.89 76.45 26.92
N ASN A 26 13.34 77.36 26.12
CA ASN A 26 12.40 77.03 25.05
C ASN A 26 13.06 76.26 23.90
N GLU A 27 14.29 76.61 23.53
CA GLU A 27 15.06 75.84 22.53
C GLU A 27 15.29 74.40 22.99
N ILE A 28 15.67 74.21 24.26
CA ILE A 28 15.87 72.87 24.85
C ILE A 28 14.55 72.10 24.89
N SER A 29 13.42 72.74 25.26
CA SER A 29 12.14 72.05 25.35
C SER A 29 11.63 71.58 23.99
N VAL A 30 11.73 72.43 22.96
CA VAL A 30 11.35 72.09 21.58
C VAL A 30 12.25 70.97 21.05
N SER A 31 13.58 71.09 21.23
CA SER A 31 14.52 70.05 20.78
C SER A 31 14.26 68.71 21.46
N ALA A 32 13.97 68.71 22.77
CA ALA A 32 13.66 67.49 23.51
C ALA A 32 12.35 66.83 23.04
N GLU A 33 11.33 67.63 22.69
CA GLU A 33 10.07 67.11 22.17
C GLU A 33 10.23 66.51 20.76
N GLU A 34 11.04 67.13 19.90
CA GLU A 34 11.37 66.59 18.58
C GLU A 34 12.12 65.25 18.69
N GLU A 35 13.16 65.19 19.52
CA GLU A 35 13.93 63.96 19.77
C GLU A 35 13.04 62.84 20.34
N PHE A 36 12.19 63.15 21.33
CA PHE A 36 11.24 62.19 21.88
C PHE A 36 10.31 61.61 20.82
N ASN A 37 9.77 62.47 19.95
CA ASN A 37 8.86 62.04 18.89
C ASN A 37 9.57 61.15 17.86
N ILE A 38 10.82 61.46 17.50
CA ILE A 38 11.63 60.66 16.60
C ILE A 38 11.91 59.28 17.20
N GLU A 39 12.41 59.21 18.44
CA GLU A 39 12.74 57.94 19.10
C GLU A 39 11.50 57.07 19.29
N LYS A 40 10.39 57.68 19.75
CA LYS A 40 9.11 56.98 19.89
C LYS A 40 8.67 56.37 18.58
N LEU A 41 8.74 57.13 17.47
CA LEU A 41 8.35 56.63 16.16
C LEU A 41 9.25 55.46 15.72
N GLN A 42 10.57 55.60 15.88
CA GLN A 42 11.53 54.56 15.53
C GLN A 42 11.29 53.26 16.31
N LEU A 43 11.06 53.35 17.63
CA LEU A 43 10.76 52.19 18.47
C LEU A 43 9.47 51.49 18.03
N VAL A 44 8.42 52.27 17.78
CA VAL A 44 7.12 51.72 17.33
C VAL A 44 7.23 51.08 15.96
N GLU A 45 7.94 51.68 15.01
CA GLU A 45 8.13 51.12 13.68
C GLU A 45 8.98 49.85 13.68
N ALA A 46 10.04 49.81 14.50
CA ALA A 46 10.88 48.63 14.67
C ALA A 46 10.07 47.43 15.20
N GLU A 47 9.28 47.63 16.26
CA GLU A 47 8.43 46.56 16.82
C GLU A 47 7.29 46.16 15.86
N LYS A 48 6.64 47.12 15.20
CA LYS A 48 5.64 46.82 14.15
C LYS A 48 6.23 45.96 13.03
N LYS A 49 7.46 46.25 12.60
CA LYS A 49 8.15 45.46 11.57
C LYS A 49 8.41 44.03 12.05
N LYS A 50 8.88 43.87 13.28
CA LYS A 50 9.14 42.56 13.90
C LYS A 50 7.86 41.72 14.01
N ILE A 51 6.77 42.32 14.51
CA ILE A 51 5.46 41.67 14.60
C ILE A 51 4.98 41.24 13.22
N ARG A 52 5.07 42.12 12.21
CA ARG A 52 4.64 41.80 10.84
C ARG A 52 5.37 40.59 10.27
N GLN A 53 6.69 40.52 10.46
CA GLN A 53 7.51 39.38 10.01
C GLN A 53 7.14 38.08 10.73
N GLU A 54 6.88 38.14 12.03
CA GLU A 54 6.46 36.98 12.80
C GLU A 54 5.10 36.44 12.33
N TYR A 55 4.13 37.33 12.14
CA TYR A 55 2.80 36.94 11.64
C TYR A 55 2.84 36.41 10.21
N GLU A 56 3.70 36.96 9.34
CA GLU A 56 3.89 36.42 8.00
C GLU A 56 4.42 34.97 8.03
N ARG A 57 5.39 34.68 8.91
CA ARG A 57 5.89 33.31 9.12
C ARG A 57 4.81 32.38 9.65
N LYS A 58 4.05 32.81 10.66
CA LYS A 58 2.93 32.03 11.23
C LYS A 58 1.85 31.76 10.18
N GLN A 59 1.50 32.75 9.36
CA GLN A 59 0.53 32.61 8.29
C GLN A 59 0.98 31.57 7.26
N LYS A 60 2.23 31.64 6.79
CA LYS A 60 2.79 30.63 5.87
C LYS A 60 2.77 29.23 6.47
N GLN A 61 3.10 29.09 7.76
CA GLN A 61 3.06 27.80 8.44
C GLN A 61 1.63 27.22 8.52
N VAL A 62 0.64 28.05 8.84
CA VAL A 62 -0.77 27.63 8.87
C VAL A 62 -1.25 27.23 7.48
N GLU A 63 -0.87 27.96 6.44
CA GLU A 63 -1.24 27.64 5.06
C GLU A 63 -0.68 26.28 4.63
N VAL A 64 0.59 26.00 4.93
CA VAL A 64 1.21 24.70 4.66
C VAL A 64 0.50 23.59 5.43
N ARG A 65 0.21 23.78 6.73
CA ARG A 65 -0.53 22.80 7.53
C ARG A 65 -1.91 22.51 6.94
N LYS A 66 -2.64 23.54 6.50
CA LYS A 66 -3.95 23.40 5.85
C LYS A 66 -3.86 22.57 4.57
N LYS A 67 -2.82 22.79 3.76
CA LYS A 67 -2.57 22.01 2.53
C LYS A 67 -2.28 20.54 2.84
N ILE A 68 -1.47 20.26 3.86
CA ILE A 68 -1.16 18.89 4.31
C ILE A 68 -2.44 18.21 4.81
N GLU A 69 -3.20 18.86 5.68
CA GLU A 69 -4.44 18.31 6.23
C GLU A 69 -5.46 18.00 5.12
N TYR A 70 -5.66 18.92 4.18
CA TYR A 70 -6.52 18.70 3.03
C TYR A 70 -6.05 17.49 2.20
N SER A 71 -4.75 17.39 1.91
CA SER A 71 -4.19 16.26 1.18
C SER A 71 -4.34 14.93 1.93
N MET A 72 -4.16 14.94 3.26
CA MET A 72 -4.33 13.77 4.11
C MET A 72 -5.78 13.30 4.11
N GLN A 73 -6.74 14.22 4.25
CA GLN A 73 -8.18 13.92 4.21
C GLN A 73 -8.56 13.33 2.85
N LEU A 74 -8.07 13.89 1.75
CA LEU A 74 -8.33 13.37 0.41
C LEU A 74 -7.76 11.96 0.22
N ASN A 75 -6.52 11.73 0.68
CA ASN A 75 -5.90 10.41 0.61
C ASN A 75 -6.63 9.38 1.49
N ALA A 76 -7.05 9.76 2.70
CA ALA A 76 -7.85 8.91 3.58
C ALA A 76 -9.18 8.52 2.93
N SER A 77 -9.88 9.48 2.31
CA SER A 77 -11.12 9.20 1.56
C SER A 77 -10.87 8.26 0.38
N ARG A 78 -9.79 8.46 -0.38
CA ARG A 78 -9.41 7.58 -1.49
C ARG A 78 -9.14 6.15 -1.02
N ILE A 79 -8.37 5.98 0.05
CA ILE A 79 -8.06 4.65 0.60
C ILE A 79 -9.33 3.95 1.05
N LYS A 80 -10.27 4.65 1.69
CA LYS A 80 -11.57 4.07 2.09
C LYS A 80 -12.37 3.55 0.89
N VAL A 81 -12.38 4.28 -0.22
CA VAL A 81 -13.05 3.82 -1.45
C VAL A 81 -12.37 2.57 -2.01
N LEU A 82 -11.04 2.54 -2.04
CA LEU A 82 -10.29 1.38 -2.52
C LEU A 82 -10.51 0.15 -1.63
N GLN A 83 -10.54 0.33 -0.31
CA GLN A 83 -10.86 -0.74 0.65
C GLN A 83 -12.27 -1.29 0.41
N ALA A 84 -13.28 -0.42 0.28
CA ALA A 84 -14.64 -0.87 0.01
C ALA A 84 -14.77 -1.63 -1.33
N GLN A 85 -13.99 -1.24 -2.35
CA GLN A 85 -13.93 -1.97 -3.62
C GLN A 85 -13.26 -3.34 -3.45
N ASP A 86 -12.14 -3.41 -2.74
CA ASP A 86 -11.43 -4.67 -2.47
C ASP A 86 -12.27 -5.63 -1.64
N ASP A 87 -12.96 -5.12 -0.60
CA ASP A 87 -13.87 -5.90 0.23
C ASP A 87 -15.01 -6.51 -0.60
N LEU A 88 -15.57 -5.73 -1.55
CA LEU A 88 -16.61 -6.22 -2.45
C LEU A 88 -16.10 -7.33 -3.36
N VAL A 89 -14.91 -7.15 -3.95
CA VAL A 89 -14.29 -8.17 -4.81
C VAL A 89 -13.92 -9.42 -4.02
N SER A 90 -13.40 -9.27 -2.80
CA SER A 90 -13.08 -10.38 -1.91
C SER A 90 -14.34 -11.15 -1.52
N ALA A 91 -15.42 -10.45 -1.17
CA ALA A 91 -16.71 -11.06 -0.85
C ALA A 91 -17.28 -11.84 -2.05
N MET A 92 -17.27 -11.24 -3.25
CA MET A 92 -17.69 -11.93 -4.49
C MET A 92 -16.88 -13.20 -4.73
N ARG A 93 -15.55 -13.11 -4.55
CA ARG A 93 -14.65 -14.24 -4.70
C ARG A 93 -14.93 -15.34 -3.67
N GLU A 94 -15.16 -14.98 -2.42
CA GLU A 94 -15.51 -15.93 -1.35
C GLU A 94 -16.85 -16.63 -1.64
N THR A 95 -17.87 -15.90 -2.11
CA THR A 95 -19.15 -16.49 -2.54
C THR A 95 -18.93 -17.45 -3.71
N ALA A 96 -18.14 -17.07 -4.71
CA ALA A 96 -17.80 -17.94 -5.83
C ALA A 96 -17.04 -19.20 -5.38
N SER A 97 -16.06 -19.06 -4.48
CA SER A 97 -15.33 -20.19 -3.89
C SER A 97 -16.24 -21.14 -3.11
N LYS A 98 -17.18 -20.62 -2.30
CA LYS A 98 -18.19 -21.44 -1.61
C LYS A 98 -19.08 -22.19 -2.60
N ASN A 99 -19.51 -21.52 -3.67
CA ASN A 99 -20.28 -22.18 -4.74
C ASN A 99 -19.48 -23.30 -5.42
N LEU A 100 -18.17 -23.13 -5.61
CA LEU A 100 -17.30 -24.17 -6.16
C LEU A 100 -17.13 -25.37 -5.22
N LEU A 101 -17.07 -25.17 -3.90
CA LEU A 101 -17.04 -26.28 -2.94
C LEU A 101 -18.31 -27.14 -3.04
N ASN A 102 -19.45 -26.52 -3.27
CA ASN A 102 -20.71 -27.23 -3.46
C ASN A 102 -20.67 -28.14 -4.70
N VAL A 103 -19.93 -27.77 -5.76
CA VAL A 103 -19.78 -28.62 -6.96
C VAL A 103 -19.11 -29.96 -6.64
N SER A 104 -18.15 -30.01 -5.71
CA SER A 104 -17.53 -31.26 -5.27
C SER A 104 -18.39 -32.06 -4.29
N HIS A 105 -19.22 -31.40 -3.47
CA HIS A 105 -19.97 -32.05 -2.39
C HIS A 105 -21.36 -32.58 -2.78
N TYR A 106 -21.98 -32.16 -3.90
CA TYR A 106 -23.25 -32.72 -4.40
C TYR A 106 -23.08 -34.13 -5.02
N LYS A 107 -22.64 -35.07 -4.19
CA LYS A 107 -22.21 -36.43 -4.51
C LYS A 107 -23.28 -37.34 -5.13
N SER A 108 -24.57 -36.95 -5.13
CA SER A 108 -25.66 -37.81 -5.62
C SER A 108 -26.50 -37.26 -6.79
N ARG A 109 -26.58 -35.95 -7.00
CA ARG A 109 -27.48 -35.35 -8.02
C ARG A 109 -26.76 -34.91 -9.30
N HIS A 110 -25.45 -34.68 -9.23
CA HIS A 110 -24.63 -34.15 -10.33
C HIS A 110 -23.26 -34.85 -10.48
N LEU A 111 -23.14 -36.10 -10.03
CA LEU A 111 -21.89 -36.87 -10.09
C LEU A 111 -21.28 -36.89 -11.51
N HIS A 112 -22.13 -37.03 -12.54
CA HIS A 112 -21.70 -36.97 -13.95
C HIS A 112 -21.15 -35.61 -14.39
N ASN A 113 -21.58 -34.51 -13.77
CA ASN A 113 -21.11 -33.17 -14.12
C ASN A 113 -19.69 -32.94 -13.56
N TYR A 114 -19.41 -33.42 -12.35
CA TYR A 114 -18.08 -33.31 -11.75
C TYR A 114 -17.07 -34.25 -12.41
N GLU A 115 -17.47 -35.48 -12.73
CA GLU A 115 -16.64 -36.41 -13.50
C GLU A 115 -16.30 -35.84 -14.90
N GLY A 116 -17.29 -35.26 -15.59
CA GLY A 116 -17.08 -34.57 -16.87
C GLY A 116 -16.13 -33.36 -16.75
N LEU A 117 -16.23 -32.61 -15.66
CA LEU A 117 -15.32 -31.51 -15.35
C LEU A 117 -13.89 -31.98 -15.11
N LEU A 118 -13.69 -33.02 -14.29
CA LEU A 118 -12.37 -33.62 -14.05
C LEU A 118 -11.75 -34.10 -15.36
N ARG A 119 -12.54 -34.77 -16.22
CA ARG A 119 -12.09 -35.20 -17.55
C ARG A 119 -11.61 -34.04 -18.40
N ALA A 120 -12.39 -32.96 -18.45
CA ALA A 120 -12.05 -31.77 -19.24
C ALA A 120 -10.77 -31.10 -18.72
N LEU A 121 -10.60 -31.00 -17.39
CA LEU A 121 -9.41 -30.42 -16.77
C LEU A 121 -8.15 -31.27 -17.02
N ILE A 122 -8.25 -32.59 -16.94
CA ILE A 122 -7.14 -33.51 -17.27
C ILE A 122 -6.75 -33.32 -18.74
N ILE A 123 -7.70 -33.36 -19.67
CA ILE A 123 -7.42 -33.16 -21.11
C ILE A 123 -6.77 -31.79 -21.35
N GLN A 124 -7.28 -30.73 -20.72
CA GLN A 124 -6.72 -29.37 -20.84
C GLN A 124 -5.27 -29.32 -20.35
N SER A 125 -4.95 -30.00 -19.24
CA SER A 125 -3.58 -30.07 -18.74
C SER A 125 -2.66 -30.81 -19.71
N LEU A 126 -3.07 -31.98 -20.21
CA LEU A 126 -2.30 -32.77 -21.17
C LEU A 126 -2.02 -31.99 -22.46
N LEU A 127 -3.02 -31.27 -22.98
CA LEU A 127 -2.87 -30.41 -24.18
C LEU A 127 -1.91 -29.23 -23.97
N ARG A 128 -1.81 -28.70 -22.74
CA ARG A 128 -0.85 -27.64 -22.41
C ARG A 128 0.58 -28.16 -22.25
N LEU A 129 0.74 -29.38 -21.74
CA LEU A 129 2.06 -29.97 -21.43
C LEU A 129 2.69 -30.66 -22.64
N LYS A 130 1.92 -31.43 -23.41
CA LYS A 130 2.37 -32.15 -24.62
C LYS A 130 3.58 -33.07 -24.40
N GLU A 131 3.70 -33.68 -23.22
CA GLU A 131 4.76 -34.62 -22.87
C GLU A 131 4.26 -36.08 -23.01
N PRO A 132 5.16 -37.04 -23.29
CA PRO A 132 4.80 -38.45 -23.48
C PRO A 132 4.48 -39.19 -22.17
N SER A 133 5.00 -38.71 -21.03
CA SER A 133 4.76 -39.31 -19.70
C SER A 133 4.53 -38.22 -18.67
N VAL A 134 3.48 -38.40 -17.86
CA VAL A 134 2.84 -37.39 -17.03
C VAL A 134 2.50 -37.96 -15.65
N LEU A 135 2.90 -37.25 -14.60
CA LEU A 135 2.54 -37.61 -13.23
C LEU A 135 1.33 -36.78 -12.75
N LEU A 136 0.26 -37.44 -12.32
CA LEU A 136 -1.00 -36.81 -11.92
C LEU A 136 -1.15 -36.83 -10.39
N ARG A 137 -1.29 -35.66 -9.79
CA ARG A 137 -1.55 -35.51 -8.36
C ARG A 137 -3.00 -35.10 -8.10
N CYS A 138 -3.72 -35.87 -7.28
CA CYS A 138 -5.12 -35.61 -6.93
C CYS A 138 -5.37 -35.64 -5.41
N ARG A 139 -6.58 -35.24 -4.99
CA ARG A 139 -7.03 -35.44 -3.61
C ARG A 139 -7.39 -36.89 -3.38
N LYS A 140 -7.22 -37.37 -2.14
CA LYS A 140 -7.52 -38.76 -1.75
C LYS A 140 -8.99 -39.15 -2.02
N GLU A 141 -9.90 -38.20 -1.84
CA GLU A 141 -11.34 -38.39 -2.06
C GLU A 141 -11.72 -38.54 -3.55
N ASP A 142 -10.92 -37.96 -4.45
CA ASP A 142 -11.18 -37.93 -5.89
C ASP A 142 -10.53 -39.11 -6.64
N LEU A 143 -9.68 -39.91 -5.98
CA LEU A 143 -8.83 -40.94 -6.58
C LEU A 143 -9.64 -41.94 -7.43
N HIS A 144 -10.71 -42.51 -6.87
CA HIS A 144 -11.60 -43.43 -7.58
C HIS A 144 -12.21 -42.82 -8.86
N MET A 145 -12.58 -41.52 -8.82
CA MET A 145 -13.19 -40.83 -9.96
C MET A 145 -12.14 -40.46 -11.01
N VAL A 146 -10.90 -40.22 -10.59
CA VAL A 146 -9.79 -39.96 -11.50
C VAL A 146 -9.41 -41.24 -12.25
N GLU A 147 -9.34 -42.38 -11.56
CA GLU A 147 -9.09 -43.70 -12.15
C GLU A 147 -10.11 -44.06 -13.24
N SER A 148 -11.40 -43.82 -12.99
CA SER A 148 -12.45 -44.10 -13.98
C SER A 148 -12.38 -43.20 -15.21
N VAL A 149 -11.88 -41.97 -15.07
CA VAL A 149 -11.85 -40.94 -16.12
C VAL A 149 -10.58 -40.97 -16.96
N LEU A 150 -9.49 -41.50 -16.43
CA LEU A 150 -8.15 -41.47 -17.03
C LEU A 150 -8.13 -42.03 -18.45
N GLU A 151 -8.74 -43.19 -18.67
CA GLU A 151 -8.69 -43.84 -19.99
C GLU A 151 -9.45 -43.04 -21.05
N SER A 152 -10.65 -42.56 -20.68
CA SER A 152 -11.43 -41.68 -21.56
C SER A 152 -10.71 -40.34 -21.84
N ALA A 153 -9.91 -39.83 -20.89
CA ALA A 153 -9.13 -38.62 -21.09
C ALA A 153 -7.95 -38.83 -22.05
N LYS A 154 -7.25 -39.97 -21.96
CA LYS A 154 -6.15 -40.34 -22.87
C LYS A 154 -6.62 -40.45 -24.31
N GLU A 155 -7.72 -41.15 -24.55
CA GLU A 155 -8.32 -41.29 -25.89
C GLU A 155 -8.70 -39.94 -26.48
N LYS A 156 -9.36 -39.08 -25.69
CA LYS A 156 -9.75 -37.73 -26.13
C LYS A 156 -8.55 -36.82 -26.38
N TYR A 157 -7.48 -36.95 -25.60
CA TYR A 157 -6.23 -36.24 -25.86
C TYR A 157 -5.57 -36.72 -27.16
N ALA A 158 -5.45 -38.03 -27.36
CA ALA A 158 -4.88 -38.61 -28.57
C ALA A 158 -5.67 -38.19 -29.83
N GLY A 159 -7.00 -38.21 -29.75
CA GLY A 159 -7.88 -37.77 -30.82
C GLY A 159 -7.79 -36.27 -31.14
N LYS A 160 -7.58 -35.41 -30.13
CA LYS A 160 -7.44 -33.95 -30.33
C LYS A 160 -6.03 -33.51 -30.71
N GLY A 161 -5.02 -34.20 -30.20
CA GLY A 161 -3.62 -33.88 -30.40
C GLY A 161 -3.01 -34.54 -31.65
N HIS A 162 -3.66 -35.58 -32.19
CA HIS A 162 -3.09 -36.48 -33.20
C HIS A 162 -1.74 -37.09 -32.76
N VAL A 163 -1.58 -37.35 -31.46
CA VAL A 163 -0.38 -37.93 -30.85
C VAL A 163 -0.74 -39.24 -30.14
N HIS A 164 0.24 -40.10 -29.92
CA HIS A 164 0.10 -41.28 -29.08
C HIS A 164 -0.41 -40.92 -27.67
N ALA A 165 -1.18 -41.85 -27.08
CA ALA A 165 -1.70 -41.69 -25.73
C ALA A 165 -0.54 -41.58 -24.73
N PRO A 166 -0.50 -40.54 -23.89
CA PRO A 166 0.56 -40.36 -22.92
C PRO A 166 0.43 -41.36 -21.78
N GLU A 167 1.56 -41.77 -21.24
CA GLU A 167 1.63 -42.54 -20.01
C GLU A 167 1.27 -41.63 -18.83
N ILE A 168 0.25 -41.98 -18.05
CA ILE A 168 -0.19 -41.19 -16.89
C ILE A 168 -0.05 -42.04 -15.64
N VAL A 169 0.77 -41.59 -14.70
CA VAL A 169 1.02 -42.24 -13.41
C VAL A 169 0.42 -41.40 -12.29
N ILE A 170 -0.42 -42.00 -11.44
CA ILE A 170 -0.97 -41.30 -10.26
C ILE A 170 0.10 -41.28 -9.17
N ASP A 171 0.35 -40.11 -8.58
CA ASP A 171 1.31 -39.92 -7.49
C ASP A 171 0.78 -40.44 -6.15
N ASP A 172 1.67 -40.94 -5.29
CA ASP A 172 1.34 -41.36 -3.93
C ASP A 172 1.19 -40.16 -2.96
N ILE A 173 1.76 -39.00 -3.32
CA ILE A 173 1.62 -37.75 -2.55
C ILE A 173 0.31 -37.07 -2.92
N HIS A 174 -0.64 -36.98 -1.99
CA HIS A 174 -1.97 -36.44 -2.26
C HIS A 174 -2.06 -34.92 -2.00
N LEU A 175 -3.00 -34.25 -2.70
CA LEU A 175 -3.36 -32.86 -2.40
C LEU A 175 -4.08 -32.76 -1.03
N PRO A 176 -3.97 -31.60 -0.35
CA PRO A 176 -4.67 -31.38 0.90
C PRO A 176 -6.20 -31.49 0.73
N PRO A 177 -6.93 -31.90 1.80
CA PRO A 177 -8.37 -32.12 1.73
C PRO A 177 -9.13 -30.82 1.45
N ALA A 178 -10.34 -30.94 0.91
CA ALA A 178 -11.16 -29.77 0.62
C ALA A 178 -11.36 -28.91 1.88
N PRO A 179 -11.26 -27.58 1.77
CA PRO A 179 -11.49 -26.70 2.92
C PRO A 179 -12.94 -26.86 3.40
N SER A 180 -13.10 -27.07 4.71
CA SER A 180 -14.43 -27.20 5.35
C SER A 180 -15.20 -25.88 5.27
N HIS A 181 -16.53 -25.98 5.26
CA HIS A 181 -17.44 -24.82 5.26
C HIS A 181 -17.29 -23.92 6.51
N ASP A 182 -16.72 -24.47 7.59
CA ASP A 182 -16.58 -23.83 8.90
C ASP A 182 -15.22 -23.11 9.12
N ASP A 183 -14.25 -23.26 8.21
CA ASP A 183 -12.91 -22.64 8.35
C ASP A 183 -12.73 -21.44 7.38
N PRO A 184 -13.00 -20.20 7.82
CA PRO A 184 -12.86 -19.01 6.97
C PRO A 184 -11.41 -18.75 6.51
N HIS A 185 -10.41 -19.19 7.30
CA HIS A 185 -8.99 -19.07 6.93
C HIS A 185 -8.52 -20.12 5.91
N ALA A 186 -9.21 -21.24 5.78
CA ALA A 186 -8.85 -22.25 4.79
C ALA A 186 -9.06 -21.70 3.36
N LEU A 187 -10.14 -20.96 3.09
CA LEU A 187 -10.34 -20.34 1.76
C LEU A 187 -9.25 -19.32 1.38
N SER A 188 -8.71 -18.57 2.34
CA SER A 188 -7.69 -17.53 2.10
C SER A 188 -6.38 -18.13 1.58
N TRP A 189 -5.89 -19.19 2.24
CA TRP A 189 -4.66 -19.89 1.82
C TRP A 189 -4.88 -20.66 0.53
N TYR A 190 -6.10 -21.14 0.30
CA TYR A 190 -6.45 -21.85 -0.91
C TYR A 190 -6.57 -20.95 -2.13
N THR A 191 -6.87 -19.65 -2.03
CA THR A 191 -6.97 -18.82 -3.24
C THR A 191 -5.63 -18.51 -3.91
N SER A 192 -4.55 -18.43 -3.14
CA SER A 192 -3.18 -18.46 -3.69
C SER A 192 -2.81 -19.83 -4.26
N VAL A 193 -3.50 -20.90 -3.82
CA VAL A 193 -3.29 -22.30 -4.22
C VAL A 193 -4.34 -22.79 -5.24
N PHE A 194 -5.40 -22.04 -5.55
CA PHE A 194 -6.40 -22.39 -6.57
C PHE A 194 -5.90 -22.03 -7.96
N LEU A 195 -4.92 -21.11 -8.05
CA LEU A 195 -4.05 -21.03 -9.23
C LEU A 195 -3.15 -22.27 -9.37
N TYR A 196 -2.98 -23.04 -8.29
CA TYR A 196 -2.29 -24.34 -8.21
C TYR A 196 -3.26 -25.54 -8.20
N ILE A 197 -4.41 -25.45 -8.89
CA ILE A 197 -4.83 -26.59 -9.72
C ILE A 197 -3.97 -26.57 -11.00
N TYR A 198 -2.66 -26.46 -10.83
CA TYR A 198 -1.75 -27.15 -11.70
C TYR A 198 -1.76 -28.57 -11.18
N ILE A 199 -2.47 -29.44 -11.88
CA ILE A 199 -2.02 -30.81 -12.08
C ILE A 199 -0.50 -30.70 -12.24
N TYR A 200 0.24 -30.97 -11.17
CA TYR A 200 1.70 -30.92 -11.16
C TYR A 200 2.19 -32.12 -11.94
N VAL A 201 2.13 -31.97 -13.26
CA VAL A 201 2.72 -32.91 -14.18
C VAL A 201 4.20 -32.67 -14.17
N TYR A 202 4.90 -33.49 -13.39
CA TYR A 202 6.33 -33.59 -13.51
C TYR A 202 6.66 -34.24 -14.85
N ARG A 203 7.60 -33.64 -15.57
CA ARG A 203 8.24 -34.23 -16.74
C ARG A 203 9.03 -35.46 -16.27
N VAL A 204 8.59 -36.66 -16.63
CA VAL A 204 9.33 -37.90 -16.34
C VAL A 204 10.47 -38.04 -17.34
N GLY A 205 11.48 -37.18 -17.22
CA GLY A 205 12.76 -37.36 -17.90
C GLY A 205 13.83 -37.67 -16.85
N GLN A 206 14.20 -38.94 -16.67
CA GLN A 206 15.41 -39.41 -15.97
C GLN A 206 15.66 -38.93 -14.51
N VAL A 207 14.74 -38.17 -13.91
CA VAL A 207 14.97 -37.45 -12.65
C VAL A 207 14.44 -38.20 -11.41
N GLN A 208 13.60 -39.23 -11.58
CA GLN A 208 13.07 -40.05 -10.47
C GLN A 208 14.18 -40.72 -9.64
N GLU A 209 15.26 -41.20 -10.27
CA GLU A 209 16.35 -41.87 -9.55
C GLU A 209 17.23 -40.91 -8.73
N LYS A 210 17.29 -39.62 -9.12
CA LYS A 210 18.02 -38.57 -8.37
C LYS A 210 17.18 -37.94 -7.26
N ILE A 211 15.87 -37.81 -7.43
CA ILE A 211 14.98 -37.21 -6.42
C ILE A 211 14.77 -38.16 -5.24
N SER A 212 14.58 -39.47 -5.47
CA SER A 212 14.43 -40.47 -4.39
C SER A 212 15.65 -40.51 -3.45
N LYS A 213 16.86 -40.36 -4.00
CA LYS A 213 18.11 -40.31 -3.20
C LYS A 213 18.29 -39.00 -2.44
N LYS A 214 17.77 -37.87 -2.96
CA LYS A 214 17.94 -36.54 -2.35
C LYS A 214 16.88 -36.22 -1.29
N TRP A 215 15.67 -36.79 -1.40
CA TRP A 215 14.60 -36.57 -0.41
C TRP A 215 14.76 -37.38 0.89
N LYS A 216 15.53 -38.46 0.90
CA LYS A 216 15.84 -39.22 2.12
C LYS A 216 16.82 -38.51 3.07
N THR A 217 17.45 -37.42 2.64
CA THR A 217 18.57 -36.79 3.35
C THR A 217 18.29 -35.40 3.93
N GLU A 218 17.16 -34.76 3.61
CA GLU A 218 16.87 -33.40 4.11
C GLU A 218 15.50 -33.37 4.82
N GLU A 219 15.50 -33.68 6.12
CA GLU A 219 14.43 -33.32 7.05
C GLU A 219 14.57 -31.84 7.46
N HIS A 220 13.83 -30.92 6.85
CA HIS A 220 13.48 -29.65 7.50
C HIS A 220 12.11 -29.12 7.02
N PRO A 221 11.16 -28.86 7.93
CA PRO A 221 9.88 -28.24 7.61
C PRO A 221 10.06 -26.72 7.57
N HIS A 222 9.34 -26.04 6.67
CA HIS A 222 9.28 -24.58 6.49
C HIS A 222 10.43 -23.95 5.69
N ILE A 223 10.25 -23.82 4.37
CA ILE A 223 10.49 -22.62 3.53
C ILE A 223 9.85 -22.90 2.15
N PRO A 224 9.00 -22.01 1.59
CA PRO A 224 8.47 -22.20 0.25
C PRO A 224 9.48 -21.70 -0.80
N PHE A 225 9.97 -22.60 -1.65
CA PHE A 225 10.86 -22.28 -2.76
C PHE A 225 10.04 -21.76 -3.96
N ILE A 226 10.22 -20.47 -4.28
CA ILE A 226 9.64 -19.82 -5.45
C ILE A 226 10.48 -20.19 -6.67
N TRP A 227 9.87 -20.84 -7.67
CA TRP A 227 10.47 -20.99 -9.01
C TRP A 227 9.71 -20.11 -10.00
N THR A 228 10.25 -18.93 -10.27
CA THR A 228 9.90 -18.11 -11.43
C THR A 228 10.48 -18.79 -12.68
N SER A 229 9.61 -19.30 -13.55
CA SER A 229 10.03 -19.74 -14.88
C SER A 229 10.51 -18.52 -15.67
N CYS A 230 11.83 -18.43 -15.84
CA CYS A 230 12.47 -17.48 -16.73
C CYS A 230 12.28 -17.96 -18.17
N ASN A 231 11.22 -17.49 -18.84
CA ASN A 231 11.21 -17.47 -20.30
C ASN A 231 12.14 -16.33 -20.74
N ARG A 232 13.35 -16.68 -21.17
CA ARG A 232 14.21 -15.79 -21.94
C ARG A 232 14.99 -16.58 -23.01
N VAL A 233 14.58 -16.29 -24.25
CA VAL A 233 15.07 -16.69 -25.59
C VAL A 233 14.90 -18.16 -25.97
#